data_AF-A0AAN9FM21-F1
#
_entry.id   AF-A0AAN9FM21-F1
#
_cell.length_a   1.000
_cell.length_b   1.000
_cell.length_c   1.000
_cell.angle_alpha   90.00
_cell.angle_beta   90.00
_cell.angle_gamma   90.00
#
_symmetry.space_group_name_H-M   'P 1'
#
loop_
_entity.id
_entity.type
_entity.pdbx_description
1 polymer ?
#
loop_
_entity_poly.entity_id
_entity_poly.type
_entity_poly.pdbx_seq_one_letter_code
_entity_poly.pdbx_strand_id
1 'polypeptide(L)'
;MMMINSSSTAAVATRRNCMPSSLHHCCFPSSLSILSPFYYYYFYYCKPIIAPTLRLVPVRSHSSPGSDGPTRPVVSFEQHDPVGFSASSSSSSSVIDFLTLCHRLKTTKRKGWINHGIKGAESIADHMYRMAVMALIAGDVPGLNRERCIKIALVHDIAEAIVGDITPSDGVPKAEKSRREHAALNEMCEVLGGGMRAEEIKELWLEYENNSSLEANLVKDFDKVEMILQALEYETEHGKVLDEFFLSTAGKF
;
A
#
# COMPACT_ATOMS: atom_id res chain seq x y z
N MET A 1 49.87 17.77 -38.69
CA MET A 1 49.07 19.00 -38.89
C MET A 1 47.62 18.58 -38.91
N MET A 2 46.77 19.20 -38.07
CA MET A 2 45.38 18.77 -37.72
C MET A 2 45.30 17.38 -37.03
N MET A 3 44.47 17.03 -36.04
CA MET A 3 43.35 17.60 -35.24
C MET A 3 41.99 16.87 -35.41
N ILE A 4 41.39 16.54 -34.24
CA ILE A 4 39.98 16.25 -33.85
C ILE A 4 38.86 16.39 -34.92
N ASN A 5 37.79 15.60 -34.93
CA ASN A 5 37.09 14.86 -33.84
C ASN A 5 36.32 13.61 -34.40
N SER A 6 35.33 12.88 -33.84
CA SER A 6 34.52 12.89 -32.59
C SER A 6 33.67 11.59 -32.42
N SER A 7 33.14 11.34 -31.21
CA SER A 7 31.84 10.68 -30.90
C SER A 7 31.72 9.14 -30.73
N SER A 8 31.02 8.76 -29.64
CA SER A 8 30.63 7.38 -29.28
C SER A 8 29.34 6.92 -29.97
N THR A 9 29.10 5.60 -30.01
CA THR A 9 27.73 5.04 -30.01
C THR A 9 27.73 3.69 -29.31
N ALA A 10 27.17 3.62 -28.09
CA ALA A 10 26.96 2.36 -27.40
C ALA A 10 25.67 1.71 -27.94
N ALA A 11 25.76 0.48 -28.44
CA ALA A 11 24.63 -0.20 -29.07
C ALA A 11 23.63 -0.71 -28.01
N VAL A 12 22.47 -0.05 -27.90
CA VAL A 12 21.33 -0.58 -27.15
C VAL A 12 20.79 -1.80 -27.88
N ALA A 13 20.89 -2.97 -27.25
CA ALA A 13 20.54 -4.25 -27.87
C ALA A 13 19.02 -4.39 -28.06
N THR A 14 18.53 -4.11 -29.27
CA THR A 14 17.13 -4.28 -29.63
C THR A 14 16.77 -5.77 -29.66
N ARG A 15 15.98 -6.25 -28.69
CA ARG A 15 15.48 -7.65 -28.70
C ARG A 15 14.57 -7.86 -29.91
N ARG A 16 14.67 -9.05 -30.52
CA ARG A 16 13.89 -9.45 -31.70
C ARG A 16 12.54 -10.03 -31.28
N ASN A 17 11.51 -9.85 -32.08
CA ASN A 17 10.21 -10.48 -31.88
C ASN A 17 10.32 -12.02 -31.98
N CYS A 18 9.90 -12.71 -30.91
CA CYS A 18 9.58 -14.14 -30.94
C CYS A 18 8.12 -14.31 -30.52
N MET A 19 7.20 -14.35 -31.48
CA MET A 19 5.75 -14.53 -31.26
C MET A 19 5.36 -16.00 -31.40
N PRO A 20 4.78 -16.66 -30.37
CA PRO A 20 4.09 -17.93 -30.53
C PRO A 20 2.66 -17.69 -31.06
N SER A 21 2.37 -18.15 -32.27
CA SER A 21 1.14 -17.83 -33.01
C SER A 21 -0.03 -18.77 -32.70
N SER A 22 -0.66 -18.63 -31.52
CA SER A 22 -1.92 -19.32 -31.20
C SER A 22 -2.70 -18.69 -30.02
N LEU A 23 -3.42 -17.59 -30.28
CA LEU A 23 -4.42 -17.08 -29.33
C LEU A 23 -5.72 -17.87 -29.44
N HIS A 24 -5.86 -18.94 -28.66
CA HIS A 24 -7.16 -19.54 -28.38
C HIS A 24 -7.92 -18.68 -27.35
N HIS A 25 -9.22 -18.48 -27.56
CA HIS A 25 -10.09 -17.75 -26.63
C HIS A 25 -10.26 -18.51 -25.30
N CYS A 26 -9.44 -18.18 -24.30
CA CYS A 26 -9.77 -18.46 -22.91
C CYS A 26 -10.93 -17.55 -22.48
N CYS A 27 -12.08 -18.13 -22.17
CA CYS A 27 -13.24 -17.40 -21.67
C CYS A 27 -13.08 -17.17 -20.16
N PHE A 28 -12.71 -15.94 -19.77
CA PHE A 28 -12.61 -15.56 -18.36
C PHE A 28 -14.01 -15.36 -17.73
N PRO A 29 -14.21 -15.75 -16.45
CA PRO A 29 -15.42 -15.42 -15.72
C PRO A 29 -15.55 -13.90 -15.53
N SER A 30 -16.75 -13.37 -15.68
CA SER A 30 -17.04 -11.93 -15.82
C SER A 30 -17.03 -11.14 -14.50
N SER A 31 -16.17 -11.48 -13.54
CA SER A 31 -16.17 -10.94 -12.17
C SER A 31 -14.89 -10.21 -11.75
N LEU A 32 -13.86 -10.15 -12.59
CA LEU A 32 -12.56 -9.50 -12.30
C LEU A 32 -12.16 -8.46 -13.37
N SER A 33 -13.08 -7.54 -13.69
CA SER A 33 -12.90 -6.51 -14.73
C SER A 33 -11.78 -5.50 -14.45
N ILE A 34 -11.33 -5.36 -13.20
CA ILE A 34 -10.32 -4.39 -12.76
C ILE A 34 -8.93 -4.71 -13.32
N LEU A 35 -8.60 -5.98 -13.52
CA LEU A 35 -7.27 -6.41 -13.98
C LEU A 35 -7.10 -6.34 -15.51
N SER A 36 -8.19 -6.40 -16.26
CA SER A 36 -8.18 -6.46 -17.73
C SER A 36 -7.43 -5.30 -18.40
N PRO A 37 -7.54 -4.03 -17.95
CA PRO A 37 -6.80 -2.91 -18.56
C PRO A 37 -5.30 -3.00 -18.29
N PHE A 38 -4.87 -3.38 -17.08
CA PHE A 38 -3.47 -3.49 -16.70
C PHE A 38 -2.76 -4.63 -17.46
N TYR A 39 -3.42 -5.80 -17.54
CA TYR A 39 -2.90 -6.94 -18.29
C TYR A 39 -2.76 -6.60 -19.79
N TYR A 40 -3.75 -5.90 -20.37
CA TYR A 40 -3.69 -5.45 -21.76
C TYR A 40 -2.62 -4.36 -21.98
N TYR A 41 -2.40 -3.46 -21.02
CA TYR A 41 -1.36 -2.44 -21.11
C TYR A 41 0.05 -3.06 -21.15
N TYR A 42 0.33 -4.01 -20.26
CA TYR A 42 1.61 -4.73 -20.21
C TYR A 42 1.90 -5.49 -21.51
N PHE A 43 0.89 -6.14 -22.12
CA PHE A 43 1.07 -6.90 -23.36
C PHE A 43 1.14 -6.05 -24.65
N TYR A 44 0.65 -4.79 -24.66
CA TYR A 44 0.51 -4.01 -25.90
C TYR A 44 1.22 -2.63 -25.92
N TYR A 45 1.54 -2.02 -24.77
CA TYR A 45 1.84 -0.57 -24.70
C TYR A 45 3.23 -0.18 -24.15
N CYS A 46 4.24 -1.04 -24.30
CA CYS A 46 5.65 -0.66 -24.10
C CYS A 46 6.17 0.29 -25.21
N LYS A 47 5.64 1.53 -25.26
CA LYS A 47 6.19 2.68 -25.98
C LYS A 47 6.02 3.94 -25.13
N PRO A 48 7.03 4.85 -25.08
CA PRO A 48 7.03 5.95 -24.12
C PRO A 48 5.94 7.00 -24.45
N ILE A 49 5.16 7.36 -23.43
CA ILE A 49 4.19 8.46 -23.48
C ILE A 49 4.85 9.73 -22.92
N ILE A 50 4.74 10.84 -23.64
CA ILE A 50 5.28 12.14 -23.23
C ILE A 50 4.24 12.84 -22.33
N ALA A 51 4.60 13.14 -21.09
CA ALA A 51 3.71 13.77 -20.12
C ALA A 51 3.54 15.29 -20.37
N PRO A 52 2.30 15.83 -20.42
CA PRO A 52 2.04 17.27 -20.49
C PRO A 52 2.11 17.95 -19.12
N THR A 53 2.67 19.16 -19.07
CA THR A 53 2.90 19.91 -17.82
C THR A 53 1.61 20.47 -17.21
N LEU A 54 1.32 20.12 -15.95
CA LEU A 54 0.22 20.74 -15.19
C LEU A 54 0.59 22.16 -14.72
N ARG A 55 -0.35 23.11 -14.85
CA ARG A 55 -0.27 24.45 -14.23
C ARG A 55 -1.13 24.51 -12.98
N LEU A 56 -0.53 24.89 -11.85
CA LEU A 56 -1.26 25.24 -10.63
C LEU A 56 -1.74 26.70 -10.69
N VAL A 57 -2.89 26.96 -10.06
CA VAL A 57 -3.46 28.32 -9.88
C VAL A 57 -3.76 28.51 -8.39
N PRO A 58 -3.30 29.59 -7.74
CA PRO A 58 -3.49 29.79 -6.30
C PRO A 58 -4.90 30.33 -5.99
N VAL A 59 -5.55 29.77 -4.97
CA VAL A 59 -6.80 30.28 -4.41
C VAL A 59 -6.51 31.31 -3.32
N ARG A 60 -7.20 32.46 -3.32
CA ARG A 60 -7.16 33.45 -2.24
C ARG A 60 -8.24 33.19 -1.20
N SER A 61 -7.85 33.11 0.06
CA SER A 61 -8.76 33.16 1.21
C SER A 61 -9.24 34.58 1.47
N HIS A 62 -10.56 34.76 1.67
CA HIS A 62 -11.14 35.99 2.20
C HIS A 62 -11.63 35.78 3.64
N SER A 63 -11.44 36.78 4.49
CA SER A 63 -11.76 36.75 5.93
C SER A 63 -12.54 38.02 6.33
N SER A 64 -13.49 37.91 7.26
CA SER A 64 -14.18 39.07 7.88
C SER A 64 -14.75 38.72 9.28
N PRO A 65 -15.01 39.70 10.19
CA PRO A 65 -15.10 39.46 11.64
C PRO A 65 -16.38 39.97 12.37
N GLY A 66 -16.54 39.61 13.66
CA GLY A 66 -17.53 40.14 14.62
C GLY A 66 -18.77 39.24 14.87
N SER A 67 -19.50 39.31 15.99
CA SER A 67 -19.33 40.09 17.25
C SER A 67 -20.28 39.63 18.38
N ASP A 68 -19.80 39.64 19.64
CA ASP A 68 -20.50 39.79 20.95
C ASP A 68 -21.61 38.82 21.46
N GLY A 69 -21.85 38.84 22.80
CA GLY A 69 -22.65 37.88 23.60
C GLY A 69 -24.04 38.40 24.08
N PRO A 70 -24.58 38.11 25.32
CA PRO A 70 -23.93 37.54 26.53
C PRO A 70 -24.74 36.58 27.48
N THR A 71 -24.03 35.99 28.48
CA THR A 71 -24.45 35.59 29.87
C THR A 71 -25.57 34.59 30.26
N ARG A 72 -25.15 33.48 30.92
CA ARG A 72 -25.68 32.83 32.18
C ARG A 72 -27.12 32.20 32.20
N PRO A 73 -27.49 31.36 33.20
CA PRO A 73 -26.83 30.96 34.46
C PRO A 73 -26.53 29.44 34.62
N VAL A 74 -26.25 29.00 35.87
CA VAL A 74 -25.83 27.64 36.28
C VAL A 74 -27.01 26.78 36.73
N VAL A 75 -26.97 25.47 36.44
CA VAL A 75 -27.70 24.44 37.19
C VAL A 75 -26.74 23.28 37.49
N SER A 76 -26.66 22.86 38.75
CA SER A 76 -25.93 21.67 39.20
C SER A 76 -26.84 20.45 39.20
N PHE A 77 -26.35 19.31 38.70
CA PHE A 77 -26.99 18.00 38.87
C PHE A 77 -26.02 17.03 39.54
N GLU A 78 -26.57 16.16 40.38
CA GLU A 78 -25.81 15.31 41.29
C GLU A 78 -25.25 14.05 40.59
N GLN A 79 -24.05 13.62 40.98
CA GLN A 79 -23.49 12.36 40.52
C GLN A 79 -24.12 11.19 41.28
N HIS A 80 -24.90 10.38 40.57
CA HIS A 80 -25.18 9.00 40.96
C HIS A 80 -24.27 8.08 40.14
N ASP A 81 -23.29 7.44 40.78
CA ASP A 81 -22.37 6.53 40.11
C ASP A 81 -23.04 5.16 39.84
N PRO A 82 -23.10 4.69 38.57
CA PRO A 82 -23.49 3.32 38.26
C PRO A 82 -22.27 2.39 38.29
N VAL A 83 -22.36 1.28 39.02
CA VAL A 83 -21.33 0.24 39.00
C VAL A 83 -21.39 -0.53 37.68
N GLY A 84 -20.38 -0.40 36.81
CA GLY A 84 -20.30 -1.19 35.58
C GLY A 84 -19.07 -0.92 34.72
N PHE A 85 -18.31 -1.99 34.46
CA PHE A 85 -17.27 -2.12 33.42
C PHE A 85 -16.34 -0.92 33.16
N SER A 86 -15.14 -0.97 33.74
CA SER A 86 -14.03 -0.14 33.27
C SER A 86 -13.53 -0.67 31.91
N ALA A 87 -14.13 -0.17 30.83
CA ALA A 87 -13.45 -0.17 29.54
C ALA A 87 -12.24 0.78 29.67
N SER A 88 -11.03 0.27 29.43
CA SER A 88 -9.81 1.08 29.47
C SER A 88 -9.82 2.10 28.33
N SER A 89 -10.26 3.32 28.62
CA SER A 89 -10.20 4.42 27.67
C SER A 89 -8.73 4.68 27.32
N SER A 90 -8.37 4.47 26.05
CA SER A 90 -7.00 4.71 25.60
C SER A 90 -6.59 6.14 25.91
N SER A 91 -5.52 6.32 26.67
CA SER A 91 -4.94 7.64 26.90
C SER A 91 -4.54 8.27 25.57
N SER A 92 -4.60 9.60 25.48
CA SER A 92 -4.03 10.34 24.34
C SER A 92 -2.54 10.01 24.15
N SER A 93 -1.82 9.61 25.21
CA SER A 93 -0.46 9.07 25.11
C SER A 93 -0.43 7.81 24.23
N SER A 94 -1.14 6.74 24.61
CA SER A 94 -1.15 5.46 23.87
C SER A 94 -1.48 5.60 22.37
N VAL A 95 -2.31 6.59 21.98
CA VAL A 95 -2.57 6.89 20.58
C VAL A 95 -1.37 7.57 19.90
N ILE A 96 -0.71 8.53 20.56
CA ILE A 96 0.52 9.17 20.07
C ILE A 96 1.69 8.18 20.03
N ASP A 97 1.80 7.30 21.02
CA ASP A 97 2.84 6.27 21.12
C ASP A 97 2.68 5.24 19.98
N PHE A 98 1.45 4.77 19.71
CA PHE A 98 1.12 3.93 18.55
C PHE A 98 1.43 4.64 17.21
N LEU A 99 1.03 5.91 17.05
CA LEU A 99 1.33 6.69 15.84
C LEU A 99 2.84 6.95 15.65
N THR A 100 3.58 7.07 16.75
CA THR A 100 5.06 7.19 16.76
C THR A 100 5.72 5.88 16.35
N LEU A 101 5.13 4.73 16.70
CA LEU A 101 5.59 3.43 16.23
C LEU A 101 5.31 3.25 14.73
N CYS A 102 4.11 3.61 14.27
CA CYS A 102 3.72 3.62 12.85
C CYS A 102 4.56 4.59 11.98
N HIS A 103 5.28 5.56 12.56
CA HIS A 103 6.26 6.36 11.81
C HIS A 103 7.34 5.49 11.13
N ARG A 104 7.70 4.34 11.72
CA ARG A 104 8.70 3.43 11.15
C ARG A 104 8.32 2.89 9.76
N LEU A 105 7.04 2.85 9.41
CA LEU A 105 6.56 2.46 8.06
C LEU A 105 6.91 3.50 6.98
N LYS A 106 7.13 4.76 7.36
CA LYS A 106 7.50 5.87 6.44
C LYS A 106 9.01 5.94 6.17
N THR A 107 9.81 5.37 7.07
CA THR A 107 11.28 5.41 7.01
C THR A 107 11.89 4.06 6.60
N THR A 108 11.22 2.95 6.90
CA THR A 108 11.57 1.62 6.38
C THR A 108 11.23 1.55 4.90
N LYS A 109 12.23 1.21 4.07
CA LYS A 109 12.11 1.15 2.61
C LYS A 109 11.87 -0.28 2.14
N ARG A 110 10.97 -0.45 1.15
CA ARG A 110 10.63 -1.77 0.59
C ARG A 110 11.90 -2.41 0.03
N LYS A 111 12.30 -3.50 0.66
CA LYS A 111 13.64 -4.08 0.64
C LYS A 111 13.90 -4.86 -0.65
N GLY A 112 12.86 -5.37 -1.31
CA GLY A 112 12.95 -5.90 -2.67
C GLY A 112 13.62 -4.92 -3.64
N TRP A 113 13.26 -3.63 -3.57
CA TRP A 113 13.85 -2.57 -4.40
C TRP A 113 15.28 -2.21 -3.97
N ILE A 114 15.54 -2.20 -2.66
CA ILE A 114 16.89 -1.95 -2.11
C ILE A 114 17.87 -3.05 -2.55
N ASN A 115 17.45 -4.32 -2.51
CA ASN A 115 18.25 -5.45 -2.98
C ASN A 115 18.56 -5.36 -4.49
N HIS A 116 17.66 -4.77 -5.28
CA HIS A 116 17.87 -4.48 -6.70
C HIS A 116 18.65 -3.17 -6.96
N GLY A 117 19.08 -2.47 -5.92
CA GLY A 117 19.85 -1.22 -6.02
C GLY A 117 19.05 -0.07 -6.62
N ILE A 118 17.75 0.00 -6.33
CA ILE A 118 16.90 1.18 -6.58
C ILE A 118 17.29 2.27 -5.57
N LYS A 119 17.55 3.48 -6.06
CA LYS A 119 17.93 4.63 -5.22
C LYS A 119 16.72 5.51 -4.97
N GLY A 120 16.38 5.73 -3.70
CA GLY A 120 15.19 6.48 -3.33
C GLY A 120 13.90 5.67 -3.36
N ALA A 121 14.01 4.33 -3.27
CA ALA A 121 12.87 3.41 -3.24
C ALA A 121 11.77 3.83 -2.25
N GLU A 122 10.54 3.41 -2.53
CA GLU A 122 9.34 3.64 -1.72
C GLU A 122 9.47 3.08 -0.29
N SER A 123 8.75 3.70 0.64
CA SER A 123 8.52 3.16 1.99
C SER A 123 7.32 2.23 2.02
N ILE A 124 7.20 1.40 3.06
CA ILE A 124 6.06 0.49 3.24
C ILE A 124 4.75 1.31 3.34
N ALA A 125 4.81 2.53 3.89
CA ALA A 125 3.67 3.44 3.93
C ALA A 125 3.25 4.00 2.55
N ASP A 126 4.16 4.08 1.58
CA ASP A 126 3.85 4.55 0.21
C ASP A 126 3.10 3.44 -0.56
N HIS A 127 3.61 2.20 -0.48
CA HIS A 127 2.98 0.96 -0.99
C HIS A 127 1.55 0.77 -0.44
N MET A 128 1.39 0.77 0.90
CA MET A 128 0.07 0.66 1.53
C MET A 128 -0.87 1.81 1.17
N TYR A 129 -0.35 3.02 0.95
CA TYR A 129 -1.15 4.16 0.47
C TYR A 129 -1.69 3.92 -0.95
N ARG A 130 -0.86 3.49 -1.90
CA ARG A 130 -1.34 3.22 -3.27
C ARG A 130 -2.30 2.03 -3.31
N MET A 131 -2.09 0.98 -2.51
CA MET A 131 -3.08 -0.09 -2.33
C MET A 131 -4.42 0.39 -1.76
N ALA A 132 -4.40 1.29 -0.77
CA ALA A 132 -5.64 1.88 -0.23
C ALA A 132 -6.38 2.74 -1.28
N VAL A 133 -5.64 3.44 -2.16
CA VAL A 133 -6.22 4.14 -3.33
C VAL A 133 -6.79 3.14 -4.35
N MET A 134 -6.10 2.03 -4.64
CA MET A 134 -6.59 0.96 -5.52
C MET A 134 -7.90 0.35 -4.99
N ALA A 135 -7.99 0.11 -3.69
CA ALA A 135 -9.24 -0.33 -3.05
C ALA A 135 -10.35 0.74 -3.13
N LEU A 136 -10.02 2.03 -2.96
CA LEU A 136 -10.98 3.13 -3.07
C LEU A 136 -11.56 3.29 -4.49
N ILE A 137 -10.77 3.04 -5.53
CA ILE A 137 -11.20 3.16 -6.94
C ILE A 137 -11.63 1.82 -7.58
N ALA A 138 -11.56 0.72 -6.83
CA ALA A 138 -12.00 -0.60 -7.29
C ALA A 138 -13.46 -0.57 -7.74
N GLY A 139 -13.79 -1.20 -8.86
CA GLY A 139 -15.18 -1.33 -9.34
C GLY A 139 -16.09 -2.07 -8.36
N ASP A 140 -17.40 -1.93 -8.51
CA ASP A 140 -18.37 -2.63 -7.65
C ASP A 140 -18.35 -4.14 -7.93
N VAL A 141 -17.94 -4.94 -6.95
CA VAL A 141 -17.93 -6.41 -7.00
C VAL A 141 -19.07 -6.92 -6.09
N PRO A 142 -20.00 -7.76 -6.58
CA PRO A 142 -21.09 -8.28 -5.77
C PRO A 142 -20.61 -9.03 -4.52
N GLY A 143 -21.07 -8.60 -3.35
CA GLY A 143 -20.71 -9.19 -2.06
C GLY A 143 -19.42 -8.64 -1.41
N LEU A 144 -18.69 -7.75 -2.08
CA LEU A 144 -17.45 -7.17 -1.56
C LEU A 144 -17.71 -5.86 -0.77
N ASN A 145 -17.11 -5.74 0.42
CA ASN A 145 -17.06 -4.50 1.18
C ASN A 145 -15.80 -3.67 0.87
N ARG A 146 -15.98 -2.60 0.07
CA ARG A 146 -14.90 -1.67 -0.31
C ARG A 146 -14.24 -0.98 0.89
N GLU A 147 -15.00 -0.62 1.93
CA GLU A 147 -14.42 0.01 3.15
C GLU A 147 -13.49 -0.97 3.86
N ARG A 148 -13.90 -2.24 3.98
CA ARG A 148 -13.06 -3.29 4.59
C ARG A 148 -11.80 -3.56 3.75
N CYS A 149 -11.87 -3.53 2.42
CA CYS A 149 -10.68 -3.59 1.56
C CYS A 149 -9.69 -2.45 1.87
N ILE A 150 -10.17 -1.20 1.99
CA ILE A 150 -9.34 -0.04 2.34
C ILE A 150 -8.71 -0.22 3.73
N LYS A 151 -9.50 -0.67 4.71
CA LYS A 151 -9.02 -0.94 6.08
C LYS A 151 -7.94 -2.02 6.12
N ILE A 152 -8.10 -3.13 5.41
CA ILE A 152 -7.08 -4.19 5.31
C ILE A 152 -5.81 -3.64 4.65
N ALA A 153 -5.93 -2.94 3.51
CA ALA A 153 -4.78 -2.39 2.79
C ALA A 153 -3.92 -1.46 3.68
N LEU A 154 -4.55 -0.67 4.55
CA LEU A 154 -3.88 0.23 5.50
C LEU A 154 -3.20 -0.45 6.70
N VAL A 155 -3.48 -1.73 6.98
CA VAL A 155 -2.93 -2.43 8.16
C VAL A 155 -2.19 -3.73 7.86
N HIS A 156 -2.19 -4.22 6.61
CA HIS A 156 -1.67 -5.56 6.32
C HIS A 156 -0.16 -5.73 6.61
N ASP A 157 0.67 -4.74 6.24
CA ASP A 157 2.10 -4.70 6.56
C ASP A 157 2.39 -3.87 7.83
N ILE A 158 1.38 -3.57 8.68
CA ILE A 158 1.58 -2.70 9.86
C ILE A 158 2.62 -3.27 10.84
N ALA A 159 2.70 -4.59 10.97
CA ALA A 159 3.66 -5.27 11.83
C ALA A 159 5.12 -5.09 11.37
N GLU A 160 5.36 -4.77 10.09
CA GLU A 160 6.68 -4.42 9.58
C GLU A 160 7.18 -3.08 10.16
N ALA A 161 6.31 -2.29 10.83
CA ALA A 161 6.72 -1.18 11.67
C ALA A 161 7.69 -1.61 12.79
N ILE A 162 7.57 -2.84 13.30
CA ILE A 162 8.53 -3.43 14.26
C ILE A 162 9.53 -4.33 13.54
N VAL A 163 9.03 -5.27 12.72
CA VAL A 163 9.80 -6.38 12.16
C VAL A 163 10.73 -5.96 11.01
N GLY A 164 10.33 -4.92 10.26
CA GLY A 164 10.90 -4.57 8.96
C GLY A 164 10.45 -5.52 7.83
N ASP A 165 10.62 -5.07 6.59
CA ASP A 165 10.35 -5.87 5.39
C ASP A 165 11.25 -7.13 5.36
N ILE A 166 10.60 -8.30 5.46
CA ILE A 166 11.22 -9.62 5.33
C ILE A 166 10.92 -10.18 3.94
N THR A 167 11.95 -10.18 3.10
CA THR A 167 11.89 -10.62 1.70
C THR A 167 12.17 -12.12 1.56
N PRO A 168 11.79 -12.76 0.43
CA PRO A 168 12.18 -14.14 0.14
C PRO A 168 13.71 -14.38 0.19
N SER A 169 14.51 -13.37 -0.16
CA SER A 169 15.98 -13.40 -0.08
C SER A 169 16.55 -13.50 1.34
N ASP A 170 15.76 -13.22 2.39
CA ASP A 170 16.20 -13.33 3.79
C ASP A 170 16.17 -14.76 4.32
N GLY A 171 15.60 -15.72 3.59
CA GLY A 171 15.56 -17.14 3.98
C GLY A 171 14.72 -17.45 5.22
N VAL A 172 13.95 -16.49 5.75
CA VAL A 172 13.08 -16.67 6.91
C VAL A 172 11.88 -17.55 6.51
N PRO A 173 11.64 -18.71 7.16
CA PRO A 173 10.48 -19.55 6.86
C PRO A 173 9.15 -18.81 7.08
N LYS A 174 8.11 -19.03 6.25
CA LYS A 174 6.82 -18.30 6.38
C LYS A 174 6.26 -18.36 7.81
N ALA A 175 6.31 -19.52 8.46
CA ALA A 175 5.82 -19.67 9.84
C ALA A 175 6.57 -18.76 10.85
N GLU A 176 7.86 -18.48 10.63
CA GLU A 176 8.65 -17.59 11.48
C GLU A 176 8.46 -16.11 11.11
N LYS A 177 8.24 -15.77 9.82
CA LYS A 177 7.78 -14.42 9.41
C LYS A 177 6.45 -14.09 10.11
N SER A 178 5.45 -14.96 9.90
CA SER A 178 4.11 -14.86 10.46
C SER A 178 4.12 -14.80 12.00
N ARG A 179 4.93 -15.61 12.68
CA ARG A 179 5.09 -15.56 14.15
C ARG A 179 5.69 -14.24 14.64
N ARG A 180 6.67 -13.67 13.93
CA ARG A 180 7.26 -12.36 14.28
C ARG A 180 6.25 -11.23 14.09
N GLU A 181 5.54 -11.24 12.98
CA GLU A 181 4.55 -10.21 12.66
C GLU A 181 3.34 -10.28 13.59
N HIS A 182 2.85 -11.46 13.93
CA HIS A 182 1.80 -11.62 14.93
C HIS A 182 2.26 -11.16 16.34
N ALA A 183 3.52 -11.41 16.72
CA ALA A 183 4.06 -10.91 17.99
C ALA A 183 4.16 -9.37 17.99
N ALA A 184 4.70 -8.79 16.93
CA ALA A 184 4.76 -7.34 16.72
C ALA A 184 3.38 -6.67 16.73
N LEU A 185 2.40 -7.26 16.03
CA LEU A 185 1.03 -6.77 15.99
C LEU A 185 0.40 -6.70 17.39
N ASN A 186 0.64 -7.71 18.24
CA ASN A 186 0.19 -7.71 19.63
C ASN A 186 0.88 -6.60 20.45
N GLU A 187 2.20 -6.41 20.31
CA GLU A 187 2.93 -5.29 20.94
C GLU A 187 2.34 -3.92 20.52
N MET A 188 2.08 -3.71 19.23
CA MET A 188 1.42 -2.48 18.73
C MET A 188 0.02 -2.29 19.31
N CYS A 189 -0.74 -3.37 19.47
CA CYS A 189 -2.09 -3.34 20.04
C CYS A 189 -2.09 -3.06 21.55
N GLU A 190 -1.10 -3.53 22.29
CA GLU A 190 -0.87 -3.19 23.69
C GLU A 190 -0.48 -1.70 23.83
N VAL A 191 0.43 -1.20 22.99
CA VAL A 191 0.81 0.23 22.93
C VAL A 191 -0.38 1.14 22.62
N LEU A 192 -1.33 0.70 21.79
CA LEU A 192 -2.58 1.43 21.49
C LEU A 192 -3.58 1.49 22.68
N GLY A 193 -3.30 0.76 23.77
CA GLY A 193 -4.17 0.64 24.94
C GLY A 193 -5.28 -0.41 24.80
N GLY A 194 -5.16 -1.33 23.83
CA GLY A 194 -6.11 -2.42 23.61
C GLY A 194 -7.53 -1.96 23.21
N GLY A 195 -8.52 -2.75 23.62
CA GLY A 195 -9.94 -2.52 23.34
C GLY A 195 -10.33 -2.69 21.86
N MET A 196 -11.58 -2.36 21.52
CA MET A 196 -12.18 -2.72 20.22
C MET A 196 -11.38 -2.26 18.99
N ARG A 197 -10.66 -1.13 19.06
CA ARG A 197 -9.84 -0.65 17.93
C ARG A 197 -8.59 -1.50 17.70
N ALA A 198 -7.99 -2.00 18.79
CA ALA A 198 -6.85 -2.91 18.68
C ALA A 198 -7.31 -4.26 18.12
N GLU A 199 -8.48 -4.75 18.54
CA GLU A 199 -8.99 -6.01 18.03
C GLU A 199 -9.49 -5.88 16.57
N GLU A 200 -10.07 -4.74 16.14
CA GLU A 200 -10.33 -4.46 14.72
C GLU A 200 -9.04 -4.54 13.87
N ILE A 201 -7.93 -3.97 14.36
CA ILE A 201 -6.61 -4.07 13.67
C ILE A 201 -6.13 -5.53 13.61
N LYS A 202 -6.27 -6.30 14.69
CA LYS A 202 -5.92 -7.74 14.70
C LYS A 202 -6.78 -8.56 13.75
N GLU A 203 -8.09 -8.34 13.74
CA GLU A 203 -9.04 -9.02 12.85
C GLU A 203 -8.71 -8.76 11.39
N LEU A 204 -8.49 -7.50 11.00
CA LEU A 204 -8.13 -7.12 9.63
C LEU A 204 -6.80 -7.73 9.19
N TRP A 205 -5.79 -7.76 10.07
CA TRP A 205 -4.49 -8.37 9.78
C TRP A 205 -4.58 -9.90 9.66
N LEU A 206 -5.29 -10.56 10.58
CA LEU A 206 -5.52 -12.00 10.55
C LEU A 206 -6.35 -12.43 9.32
N GLU A 207 -7.33 -11.62 8.92
CA GLU A 207 -8.12 -11.83 7.71
C GLU A 207 -7.24 -11.77 6.46
N TYR A 208 -6.29 -10.85 6.40
CA TYR A 208 -5.28 -10.80 5.35
C TYR A 208 -4.34 -12.01 5.36
N GLU A 209 -3.67 -12.31 6.48
CA GLU A 209 -2.67 -13.39 6.53
C GLU A 209 -3.28 -14.79 6.28
N ASN A 210 -4.52 -15.02 6.75
CA ASN A 210 -5.25 -16.25 6.47
C ASN A 210 -5.98 -16.24 5.12
N ASN A 211 -6.03 -15.11 4.41
CA ASN A 211 -6.70 -14.94 3.12
C ASN A 211 -8.19 -15.35 3.13
N SER A 212 -8.90 -15.02 4.22
CA SER A 212 -10.16 -15.70 4.61
C SER A 212 -11.45 -15.04 4.12
N SER A 213 -11.39 -13.93 3.38
CA SER A 213 -12.54 -13.17 2.87
C SER A 213 -12.34 -12.74 1.41
N LEU A 214 -13.40 -12.27 0.74
CA LEU A 214 -13.30 -11.72 -0.63
C LEU A 214 -12.39 -10.48 -0.64
N GLU A 215 -12.48 -9.69 0.43
CA GLU A 215 -11.69 -8.50 0.70
C GLU A 215 -10.21 -8.84 0.87
N ALA A 216 -9.88 -9.87 1.65
CA ALA A 216 -8.50 -10.33 1.82
C ALA A 216 -7.88 -10.81 0.51
N ASN A 217 -8.62 -11.59 -0.28
CA ASN A 217 -8.18 -12.07 -1.59
C ASN A 217 -7.91 -10.89 -2.53
N LEU A 218 -8.86 -9.95 -2.64
CA LEU A 218 -8.69 -8.77 -3.49
C LEU A 218 -7.54 -7.86 -3.05
N VAL A 219 -7.30 -7.70 -1.75
CA VAL A 219 -6.16 -6.90 -1.25
C VAL A 219 -4.82 -7.63 -1.47
N LYS A 220 -4.77 -8.97 -1.41
CA LYS A 220 -3.59 -9.73 -1.88
C LYS A 220 -3.37 -9.63 -3.39
N ASP A 221 -4.42 -9.37 -4.16
CA ASP A 221 -4.29 -9.06 -5.58
C ASP A 221 -3.78 -7.63 -5.78
N PHE A 222 -4.23 -6.66 -4.99
CA PHE A 222 -3.68 -5.31 -4.99
C PHE A 222 -2.20 -5.26 -4.57
N ASP A 223 -1.74 -5.96 -3.52
CA ASP A 223 -0.32 -6.08 -3.15
C ASP A 223 0.55 -6.47 -4.36
N LYS A 224 0.22 -7.62 -4.97
CA LYS A 224 0.93 -8.15 -6.13
C LYS A 224 0.86 -7.23 -7.37
N VAL A 225 -0.27 -6.56 -7.61
CA VAL A 225 -0.46 -5.64 -8.76
C VAL A 225 0.28 -4.32 -8.56
N GLU A 226 0.24 -3.78 -7.34
CA GLU A 226 0.93 -2.54 -6.96
C GLU A 226 2.44 -2.74 -7.09
N MET A 227 2.97 -3.87 -6.59
CA MET A 227 4.37 -4.24 -6.72
C MET A 227 4.85 -4.31 -8.18
N ILE A 228 4.09 -4.93 -9.10
CA ILE A 228 4.52 -5.01 -10.51
C ILE A 228 4.31 -3.69 -11.28
N LEU A 229 3.38 -2.83 -10.83
CA LEU A 229 3.27 -1.46 -11.34
C LEU A 229 4.50 -0.64 -10.91
N GLN A 230 4.91 -0.75 -9.64
CA GLN A 230 6.10 -0.08 -9.13
C GLN A 230 7.39 -0.59 -9.79
N ALA A 231 7.45 -1.89 -10.14
CA ALA A 231 8.54 -2.43 -10.94
C ALA A 231 8.63 -1.76 -12.32
N LEU A 232 7.51 -1.65 -13.06
CA LEU A 232 7.47 -1.02 -14.39
C LEU A 232 7.88 0.46 -14.37
N GLU A 233 7.46 1.18 -13.32
CA GLU A 233 7.88 2.56 -13.06
C GLU A 233 9.40 2.62 -12.81
N TYR A 234 9.96 1.77 -11.94
CA TYR A 234 11.39 1.77 -11.63
C TYR A 234 12.29 1.24 -12.78
N GLU A 235 11.82 0.34 -13.64
CA GLU A 235 12.52 0.01 -14.89
C GLU A 235 12.65 1.25 -15.79
N THR A 236 11.57 2.03 -15.90
CA THR A 236 11.50 3.25 -16.71
C THR A 236 12.37 4.38 -16.13
N GLU A 237 12.33 4.60 -14.82
CA GLU A 237 13.06 5.69 -14.15
C GLU A 237 14.56 5.40 -13.95
N HIS A 238 14.92 4.14 -13.67
CA HIS A 238 16.30 3.78 -13.32
C HIS A 238 17.05 3.00 -14.41
N GLY A 239 16.41 2.66 -15.54
CA GLY A 239 17.02 1.85 -16.61
C GLY A 239 17.38 0.45 -16.14
N LYS A 240 16.53 -0.13 -15.28
CA LYS A 240 16.72 -1.45 -14.66
C LYS A 240 16.00 -2.55 -15.45
N VAL A 241 16.31 -3.79 -15.10
CA VAL A 241 15.51 -4.97 -15.46
C VAL A 241 15.04 -5.59 -14.14
N LEU A 242 13.73 -5.74 -14.00
CA LEU A 242 13.02 -6.23 -12.82
C LEU A 242 12.08 -7.39 -13.20
N ASP A 243 12.38 -8.10 -14.30
CA ASP A 243 11.69 -9.31 -14.81
C ASP A 243 11.21 -10.26 -13.70
N GLU A 244 12.01 -10.47 -12.64
CA GLU A 244 11.66 -11.39 -11.55
C GLU A 244 10.39 -11.00 -10.78
N PHE A 245 10.08 -9.71 -10.64
CA PHE A 245 8.87 -9.25 -9.96
C PHE A 245 7.62 -9.64 -10.77
N PHE A 246 7.64 -9.45 -12.09
CA PHE A 246 6.58 -9.88 -12.99
C PHE A 246 6.45 -11.41 -13.04
N LEU A 247 7.58 -12.12 -13.16
CA LEU A 247 7.60 -13.60 -13.15
C LEU A 247 7.07 -14.16 -11.82
N SER A 248 7.29 -13.47 -10.70
CA SER A 248 6.77 -13.88 -9.39
C SER A 248 5.24 -13.83 -9.29
N THR A 249 4.54 -13.11 -10.19
CA THR A 249 3.08 -12.98 -10.19
C THR A 249 2.39 -13.74 -11.33
N ALA A 250 3.14 -14.38 -12.23
CA ALA A 250 2.59 -15.13 -13.35
C ALA A 250 1.61 -16.23 -12.89
N GLY A 251 0.36 -16.16 -13.35
CA GLY A 251 -0.72 -17.09 -12.99
C GLY A 251 -1.23 -16.97 -11.55
N LYS A 252 -0.98 -15.85 -10.86
CA LYS A 252 -1.51 -15.55 -9.52
C LYS A 252 -2.76 -14.63 -9.52
N PHE A 253 -3.33 -14.42 -10.70
CA PHE A 253 -4.60 -13.74 -10.99
C PHE A 253 -5.18 -14.33 -12.29
#